data_AF-A0A9D5FLE7-F1
#
_entry.id   AF-A0A9D5FLE7-F1
#
_cell.length_a   1.000
_cell.length_b   1.000
_cell.length_c   1.000
_cell.angle_alpha   90.00
_cell.angle_beta   90.00
_cell.angle_gamma   90.00
#
_symmetry.space_group_name_H-M   'P 1'
#
loop_
_entity.id
_entity.type
_entity.pdbx_description
1 polymer ?
#
loop_
_entity_poly.entity_id
_entity_poly.type
_entity_poly.pdbx_seq_one_letter_code
_entity_poly.pdbx_strand_id
1 'polypeptide(L)'
;MTSPAEIIPPYFRCRKGLSIDKTMAALKEWGDANGVLVLETYNDQAEWAKAQWAKNPDFVFLEGSSPHPIKSGYMVVGIYALERLEAPIFESRLELEVAGDKMAAKKNVNCEASDAVVENGVVKFKRLDKVLPVVPPVGVWEIPGEPAPVLKLCPYFLTVSGLAAGNYDVAIEGAVLGKATAEELGKGVNLNEIYLKSGAKRLNVPWSKLWDACRGYTMDKDFVPAENEQIGKSAWKWEIRPGK
;
A
#
# COMPACT_ATOMS: atom_id res chain seq x y z
N MET A 1 -29.82 3.87 -27.11
CA MET A 1 -28.84 3.53 -26.05
C MET A 1 -27.50 3.41 -26.72
N THR A 2 -26.66 4.42 -26.60
CA THR A 2 -25.26 4.37 -27.04
C THR A 2 -24.50 3.37 -26.17
N SER A 3 -23.60 2.60 -26.77
CA SER A 3 -22.88 1.55 -26.03
C SER A 3 -21.98 2.20 -24.97
N PRO A 4 -21.71 1.52 -23.83
CA PRO A 4 -20.83 2.02 -22.78
C PRO A 4 -19.39 2.34 -23.24
N ALA A 5 -19.01 2.00 -24.47
CA ALA A 5 -17.68 2.22 -25.01
C ALA A 5 -17.41 3.66 -25.51
N GLU A 6 -18.42 4.54 -25.61
CA GLU A 6 -18.24 5.91 -26.13
C GLU A 6 -17.97 6.99 -25.07
N ILE A 7 -17.97 6.63 -23.78
CA ILE A 7 -17.61 7.56 -22.70
C ILE A 7 -16.16 7.31 -22.29
N ILE A 8 -15.21 7.35 -23.23
CA ILE A 8 -13.85 7.75 -22.88
C ILE A 8 -13.88 9.27 -22.91
N PRO A 9 -13.77 9.93 -21.75
CA PRO A 9 -14.00 11.37 -21.70
C PRO A 9 -13.00 12.13 -22.57
N PRO A 10 -13.37 13.31 -23.08
CA PRO A 10 -12.60 14.06 -24.06
C PRO A 10 -11.17 14.44 -23.59
N TYR A 11 -10.86 14.29 -22.31
CA TYR A 11 -9.55 14.58 -21.72
C TYR A 11 -8.45 13.56 -22.01
N PHE A 12 -8.78 12.33 -22.44
CA PHE A 12 -7.79 11.40 -22.99
C PHE A 12 -7.53 11.63 -24.49
N ARG A 13 -8.27 12.53 -25.14
CA ARG A 13 -8.02 12.91 -26.55
C ARG A 13 -6.99 14.04 -26.58
N CYS A 14 -5.71 13.71 -26.71
CA CYS A 14 -4.69 14.71 -27.05
C CYS A 14 -5.09 15.43 -28.35
N ARG A 15 -5.57 16.66 -28.22
CA ARG A 15 -5.95 17.51 -29.36
C ARG A 15 -4.66 17.97 -30.05
N LYS A 16 -4.36 17.40 -31.23
CA LYS A 16 -3.45 17.91 -32.29
C LYS A 16 -1.96 17.51 -32.30
N GLY A 17 -1.47 16.61 -31.45
CA GLY A 17 -0.18 15.93 -31.65
C GLY A 17 -0.38 14.56 -32.31
N LEU A 18 0.68 13.88 -32.75
CA LEU A 18 0.64 12.42 -32.91
C LEU A 18 -0.09 11.83 -31.69
N SER A 19 -1.04 10.90 -31.88
CA SER A 19 -1.71 10.27 -30.74
C SER A 19 -0.64 9.73 -29.79
N ILE A 20 -0.86 9.82 -28.47
CA ILE A 20 0.11 9.35 -27.46
C ILE A 20 0.62 7.95 -27.83
N ASP A 21 -0.26 7.08 -28.32
CA ASP A 21 0.07 5.74 -28.82
C ASP A 21 1.15 5.73 -29.91
N LYS A 22 1.09 6.65 -30.89
CA LYS A 22 2.10 6.74 -31.96
C LYS A 22 3.44 7.23 -31.42
N THR A 23 3.41 8.20 -30.51
CA THR A 23 4.62 8.69 -29.85
C THR A 23 5.26 7.59 -29.00
N MET A 24 4.45 6.83 -28.25
CA MET A 24 4.93 5.71 -27.44
C MET A 24 5.49 4.58 -28.31
N ALA A 25 4.85 4.24 -29.43
CA ALA A 25 5.35 3.25 -30.37
C ALA A 25 6.73 3.65 -30.93
N ALA A 26 6.87 4.89 -31.40
CA ALA A 26 8.14 5.41 -31.90
C ALA A 26 9.23 5.44 -30.82
N LEU A 27 8.89 5.79 -29.57
CA LEU A 27 9.83 5.75 -28.45
C LEU A 27 10.29 4.33 -28.15
N LYS A 28 9.37 3.35 -28.15
CA LYS A 28 9.74 1.94 -27.95
C LYS A 28 10.65 1.41 -29.04
N GLU A 29 10.32 1.66 -30.31
CA GLU A 29 11.19 1.29 -31.44
C GLU A 29 12.59 1.89 -31.30
N TRP A 30 12.67 3.15 -30.89
CA TRP A 30 13.95 3.80 -30.59
C TRP A 30 14.66 3.15 -29.39
N GLY A 31 13.94 2.84 -28.31
CA GLY A 31 14.47 2.18 -27.12
C GLY A 31 15.09 0.83 -27.44
N ASP A 32 14.35 -0.02 -28.16
CA ASP A 32 14.78 -1.35 -28.60
C ASP A 32 16.04 -1.26 -29.48
N ALA A 33 16.08 -0.31 -30.41
CA ALA A 33 17.22 -0.09 -31.30
C ALA A 33 18.49 0.38 -30.55
N ASN A 34 18.34 0.95 -29.36
CA ASN A 34 19.45 1.53 -28.58
C ASN A 34 19.72 0.80 -27.25
N GLY A 35 19.00 -0.30 -26.96
CA GLY A 35 19.11 -0.99 -25.67
C GLY A 35 18.67 -0.14 -24.47
N VAL A 36 17.77 0.81 -24.68
CA VAL A 36 17.23 1.69 -23.65
C VAL A 36 15.81 1.23 -23.29
N LEU A 37 15.59 0.94 -22.01
CA LEU A 37 14.25 0.64 -21.52
C LEU A 37 13.35 1.88 -21.64
N VAL A 38 12.29 1.76 -22.44
CA VAL A 38 11.23 2.77 -22.52
C VAL A 38 10.05 2.31 -21.68
N LEU A 39 9.88 2.97 -20.55
CA LEU A 39 8.81 2.69 -19.60
C LEU A 39 7.48 3.26 -20.11
N GLU A 40 6.53 2.38 -20.39
CA GLU A 40 5.15 2.78 -20.72
C GLU A 40 4.23 2.48 -19.54
N THR A 41 3.68 3.53 -18.93
CA THR A 41 2.64 3.41 -17.89
C THR A 41 1.32 4.03 -18.32
N TYR A 42 1.26 4.70 -19.48
CA TYR A 42 0.07 5.44 -19.92
C TYR A 42 -1.12 4.51 -20.18
N ASN A 43 -0.89 3.44 -20.93
CA ASN A 43 -1.95 2.47 -21.23
C ASN A 43 -2.44 1.74 -19.96
N ASP A 44 -1.53 1.41 -19.04
CA ASP A 44 -1.87 0.82 -17.75
C ASP A 44 -2.80 1.74 -16.92
N GLN A 45 -2.47 3.04 -16.88
CA GLN A 45 -3.31 4.05 -16.22
C GLN A 45 -4.69 4.16 -16.88
N ALA A 46 -4.74 4.17 -18.22
CA ALA A 46 -5.99 4.31 -18.96
C ALA A 46 -6.92 3.09 -18.75
N GLU A 47 -6.38 1.87 -18.73
CA GLU A 47 -7.15 0.66 -18.43
C GLU A 47 -7.63 0.63 -16.99
N TRP A 48 -6.77 1.00 -16.05
CA TRP A 48 -7.14 1.10 -14.64
C TRP A 48 -8.26 2.13 -14.41
N ALA A 49 -8.13 3.34 -14.96
CA ALA A 49 -9.14 4.38 -14.83
C ALA A 49 -10.50 3.93 -15.40
N LYS A 50 -10.51 3.23 -16.55
CA LYS A 50 -11.72 2.63 -17.12
C LYS A 50 -12.35 1.60 -16.18
N ALA A 51 -11.54 0.74 -15.56
CA ALA A 51 -12.02 -0.24 -14.60
C ALA A 51 -12.62 0.43 -13.34
N GLN A 52 -12.07 1.56 -12.91
CA GLN A 52 -12.65 2.34 -11.81
C GLN A 52 -13.95 3.03 -12.21
N TRP A 53 -14.05 3.62 -13.41
CA TRP A 53 -15.30 4.21 -13.90
C TRP A 53 -16.44 3.19 -14.05
N ALA A 54 -16.11 1.95 -14.41
CA ALA A 54 -17.10 0.87 -14.46
C ALA A 54 -17.71 0.56 -13.08
N LYS A 55 -16.97 0.79 -12.00
CA LYS A 55 -17.42 0.59 -10.60
C LYS A 55 -18.04 1.87 -10.02
N ASN A 56 -17.47 3.02 -10.34
CA ASN A 56 -17.88 4.34 -9.88
C ASN A 56 -17.79 5.36 -11.02
N PRO A 57 -18.89 5.64 -11.73
CA PRO A 57 -18.91 6.59 -12.84
C PRO A 57 -18.49 8.01 -12.47
N ASP A 58 -18.60 8.38 -11.18
CA ASP A 58 -18.22 9.69 -10.67
C ASP A 58 -16.74 9.78 -10.26
N PHE A 59 -15.95 8.71 -10.45
CA PHE A 59 -14.53 8.73 -10.16
C PHE A 59 -13.79 9.74 -11.05
N VAL A 60 -12.96 10.58 -10.43
CA VAL A 60 -12.17 11.61 -11.11
C VAL A 60 -10.70 11.20 -11.10
N PHE A 61 -10.13 10.90 -12.28
CA PHE A 61 -8.71 10.56 -12.41
C PHE A 61 -7.81 11.79 -12.62
N LEU A 62 -8.32 12.82 -13.29
CA LEU A 62 -7.58 14.03 -13.67
C LEU A 62 -8.05 15.25 -12.89
N GLU A 63 -7.17 16.21 -12.65
CA GLU A 63 -7.49 17.45 -11.94
C GLU A 63 -8.34 18.40 -12.81
N GLY A 64 -9.67 18.26 -12.74
CA GLY A 64 -10.60 19.14 -13.46
C GLY A 64 -10.42 19.03 -14.98
N SER A 65 -10.07 20.14 -15.64
CA SER A 65 -9.76 20.17 -17.08
C SER A 65 -8.28 19.98 -17.41
N SER A 66 -7.44 19.78 -16.38
CA SER A 66 -6.00 19.54 -16.51
C SER A 66 -5.72 18.13 -17.06
N PRO A 67 -4.66 17.94 -17.86
CA PRO A 67 -4.19 16.60 -18.23
C PRO A 67 -3.45 15.89 -17.07
N HIS A 68 -3.26 16.57 -15.93
CA HIS A 68 -2.52 16.03 -14.80
C HIS A 68 -3.40 15.10 -13.96
N PRO A 69 -2.92 13.90 -13.58
CA PRO A 69 -3.62 13.04 -12.63
C PRO A 69 -3.84 13.73 -11.29
N ILE A 70 -4.90 13.35 -10.57
CA ILE A 70 -5.01 13.67 -9.13
C ILE A 70 -3.85 13.02 -8.35
N LYS A 71 -3.63 13.44 -7.11
CA LYS A 71 -2.54 12.92 -6.26
C LYS A 71 -2.49 11.39 -6.21
N SER A 72 -3.65 10.75 -6.09
CA SER A 72 -3.74 9.30 -6.08
C SER A 72 -3.49 8.67 -7.46
N GLY A 73 -3.73 9.39 -8.55
CA GLY A 73 -3.36 8.98 -9.90
C GLY A 73 -1.84 8.91 -10.11
N TYR A 74 -1.07 9.85 -9.54
CA TYR A 74 0.40 9.75 -9.55
C TYR A 74 0.92 8.52 -8.81
N MET A 75 0.24 8.08 -7.74
CA MET A 75 0.58 6.84 -7.04
C MET A 75 0.38 5.62 -7.95
N VAL A 76 -0.73 5.57 -8.69
CA VAL A 76 -1.01 4.52 -9.69
C VAL A 76 0.09 4.49 -10.76
N VAL A 77 0.54 5.65 -11.25
CA VAL A 77 1.67 5.73 -12.19
C VAL A 77 2.94 5.10 -11.59
N GLY A 78 3.26 5.45 -10.35
CA GLY A 78 4.43 4.91 -9.65
C GLY A 78 4.37 3.40 -9.46
N ILE A 79 3.19 2.85 -9.16
CA ILE A 79 2.99 1.40 -9.01
C ILE A 79 3.25 0.68 -10.34
N TYR A 80 2.66 1.16 -11.44
CA TYR A 80 2.90 0.57 -12.75
C TYR A 80 4.35 0.72 -13.18
N ALA A 81 4.99 1.85 -12.87
CA ALA A 81 6.42 2.01 -13.11
C ALA A 81 7.25 0.93 -12.41
N LEU A 82 6.97 0.67 -11.12
CA LEU A 82 7.66 -0.37 -10.35
C LEU A 82 7.39 -1.78 -10.92
N GLU A 83 6.16 -2.09 -11.31
CA GLU A 83 5.82 -3.37 -11.94
C GLU A 83 6.59 -3.58 -13.25
N ARG A 84 6.62 -2.55 -14.11
CA ARG A 84 7.30 -2.59 -15.42
C ARG A 84 8.83 -2.60 -15.30
N LEU A 85 9.37 -2.06 -14.22
CA LEU A 85 10.78 -2.15 -13.87
C LEU A 85 11.14 -3.47 -13.19
N GLU A 86 10.17 -4.37 -12.99
CA GLU A 86 10.34 -5.62 -12.25
C GLU A 86 10.96 -5.39 -10.88
N ALA A 87 10.53 -4.32 -10.21
CA ALA A 87 11.06 -3.95 -8.92
C ALA A 87 10.92 -5.13 -7.94
N PRO A 88 11.98 -5.45 -7.17
CA PRO A 88 11.93 -6.58 -6.25
C PRO A 88 10.87 -6.33 -5.18
N ILE A 89 9.96 -7.29 -5.04
CA ILE A 89 8.90 -7.26 -4.02
C ILE A 89 9.41 -8.06 -2.81
N PHE A 90 9.64 -7.36 -1.71
CA PHE A 90 10.09 -7.98 -0.47
C PHE A 90 8.91 -8.18 0.48
N GLU A 91 8.70 -9.44 0.88
CA GLU A 91 7.73 -9.80 1.91
C GLU A 91 8.29 -9.60 3.31
N SER A 92 7.47 -9.05 4.21
CA SER A 92 7.64 -9.18 5.65
C SER A 92 6.45 -9.92 6.25
N ARG A 93 6.69 -11.07 6.88
CA ARG A 93 5.63 -11.94 7.43
C ARG A 93 5.99 -12.39 8.83
N LEU A 94 5.03 -12.26 9.73
CA LEU A 94 5.09 -12.84 11.07
C LEU A 94 3.89 -13.76 11.30
N GLU A 95 4.15 -14.98 11.76
CA GLU A 95 3.12 -15.95 12.17
C GLU A 95 3.31 -16.31 13.64
N LEU A 96 2.25 -16.10 14.43
CA LEU A 96 2.19 -16.36 15.86
C LEU A 96 1.10 -17.39 16.13
N GLU A 97 1.36 -18.33 17.04
CA GLU A 97 0.36 -19.26 17.58
C GLU A 97 0.13 -18.95 19.05
N VAL A 98 -1.14 -18.77 19.43
CA VAL A 98 -1.58 -18.58 20.80
C VAL A 98 -2.18 -19.87 21.34
N ALA A 99 -1.79 -20.26 22.54
CA ALA A 99 -2.34 -21.41 23.26
C ALA A 99 -2.55 -21.05 24.74
N GLY A 100 -3.77 -20.61 25.07
CA GLY A 100 -4.08 -20.09 26.40
C GLY A 100 -3.36 -18.77 26.69
N ASP A 101 -2.53 -18.75 27.72
CA ASP A 101 -1.68 -17.61 28.11
C ASP A 101 -0.29 -17.63 27.44
N LYS A 102 -0.03 -18.62 26.58
CA LYS A 102 1.25 -18.79 25.87
C LYS A 102 1.14 -18.34 24.43
N MET A 103 2.26 -17.87 23.90
CA MET A 103 2.43 -17.56 22.49
C MET A 103 3.79 -18.02 21.98
N ALA A 104 3.85 -18.50 20.74
CA ALA A 104 5.08 -18.85 20.05
C ALA A 104 5.09 -18.29 18.63
N ALA A 105 6.25 -17.82 18.17
CA ALA A 105 6.46 -17.51 16.76
C ALA A 105 6.64 -18.83 15.98
N LYS A 106 5.85 -19.02 14.92
CA LYS A 106 5.91 -20.19 14.04
C LYS A 106 6.77 -19.95 12.81
N LYS A 107 6.68 -18.74 12.25
CA LYS A 107 7.39 -18.36 11.05
C LYS A 107 7.64 -16.87 11.04
N ASN A 108 8.80 -16.50 10.54
CA ASN A 108 9.14 -15.12 10.25
C ASN A 108 9.89 -15.02 8.91
N VAL A 109 9.56 -13.99 8.13
CA VAL A 109 10.24 -13.63 6.88
C VAL A 109 10.53 -12.15 6.95
N ASN A 110 11.79 -11.75 6.84
CA ASN A 110 12.25 -10.35 6.94
C ASN A 110 11.72 -9.58 8.17
N CYS A 111 11.46 -10.28 9.26
CA CYS A 111 11.15 -9.68 10.55
C CYS A 111 11.51 -10.64 11.71
N GLU A 112 11.52 -10.13 12.93
CA GLU A 112 11.73 -10.89 14.15
C GLU A 112 10.73 -10.45 15.21
N ALA A 113 10.23 -11.39 16.01
CA ALA A 113 9.34 -11.10 17.13
C ALA A 113 10.06 -11.30 18.46
N SER A 114 9.82 -10.39 19.40
CA SER A 114 10.34 -10.47 20.77
C SER A 114 9.29 -10.00 21.77
N ASP A 115 9.54 -10.21 23.07
CA ASP A 115 8.65 -9.79 24.16
C ASP A 115 7.18 -10.24 23.97
N ALA A 116 7.03 -11.44 23.43
CA ALA A 116 5.75 -12.08 23.11
C ALA A 116 5.03 -12.55 24.39
N VAL A 117 3.86 -11.98 24.68
CA VAL A 117 3.05 -12.33 25.86
C VAL A 117 1.55 -12.27 25.55
N VAL A 118 0.76 -13.09 26.23
CA VAL A 118 -0.71 -13.02 26.22
C VAL A 118 -1.19 -12.66 27.62
N GLU A 119 -1.87 -11.51 27.75
CA GLU A 119 -2.36 -11.01 29.03
C GLU A 119 -3.82 -10.57 28.88
N ASN A 120 -4.72 -11.13 29.69
CA ASN A 120 -6.15 -10.77 29.69
C ASN A 120 -6.78 -10.86 28.28
N GLY A 121 -6.38 -11.86 27.49
CA GLY A 121 -6.83 -12.05 26.11
C GLY A 121 -6.22 -11.08 25.08
N VAL A 122 -5.30 -10.20 25.50
CA VAL A 122 -4.54 -9.31 24.62
C VAL A 122 -3.22 -9.97 24.27
N VAL A 123 -2.95 -10.12 22.98
CA VAL A 123 -1.65 -10.56 22.48
C VAL A 123 -0.74 -9.35 22.32
N LYS A 124 0.44 -9.36 22.94
CA LYS A 124 1.42 -8.28 22.85
C LYS A 124 2.76 -8.84 22.39
N PHE A 125 3.43 -8.11 21.51
CA PHE A 125 4.78 -8.48 21.04
C PHE A 125 5.50 -7.25 20.48
N LYS A 126 6.81 -7.32 20.38
CA LYS A 126 7.60 -6.42 19.54
C LYS A 126 7.89 -7.09 18.20
N ARG A 127 7.85 -6.33 17.12
CA ARG A 127 8.22 -6.77 15.77
C ARG A 127 9.34 -5.87 15.25
N LEU A 128 10.51 -6.46 15.00
CA LEU A 128 11.64 -5.84 14.34
C LEU A 128 11.58 -6.17 12.85
N ASP A 129 11.39 -5.18 11.99
CA ASP A 129 11.25 -5.38 10.55
C ASP A 129 12.56 -5.12 9.80
N LYS A 130 12.91 -6.05 8.89
CA LYS A 130 14.02 -5.92 7.92
C LYS A 130 13.55 -5.37 6.57
N VAL A 131 12.24 -5.20 6.40
CA VAL A 131 11.58 -4.58 5.25
C VAL A 131 10.42 -3.75 5.81
N LEU A 132 10.40 -2.44 5.50
CA LEU A 132 9.33 -1.56 5.96
C LEU A 132 8.06 -1.77 5.12
N PRO A 133 6.88 -1.56 5.70
CA PRO A 133 5.68 -1.44 4.88
C PRO A 133 5.79 -0.24 3.97
N VAL A 134 5.30 -0.39 2.74
CA VAL A 134 5.15 0.76 1.85
C VAL A 134 4.02 1.62 2.39
N VAL A 135 4.37 2.86 2.70
CA VAL A 135 3.41 3.82 3.20
C VAL A 135 2.65 4.39 2.01
N PRO A 136 1.33 4.16 1.90
CA PRO A 136 0.57 4.80 0.85
C PRO A 136 0.56 6.32 1.09
N PRO A 137 0.87 7.14 0.09
CA PRO A 137 0.84 8.60 0.20
C PRO A 137 -0.46 9.18 0.78
N VAL A 138 -0.35 10.43 1.27
CA VAL A 138 -1.52 11.31 1.46
C VAL A 138 -2.39 11.31 0.21
N GLY A 139 -3.67 10.98 0.37
CA GLY A 139 -4.63 10.89 -0.74
C GLY A 139 -4.97 9.45 -1.17
N VAL A 140 -4.43 8.42 -0.53
CA VAL A 140 -4.84 7.03 -0.83
C VAL A 140 -6.33 6.76 -0.59
N TRP A 141 -6.95 7.49 0.32
CA TRP A 141 -8.41 7.48 0.55
C TRP A 141 -9.21 8.09 -0.62
N GLU A 142 -8.55 8.77 -1.56
CA GLU A 142 -9.14 9.27 -2.81
C GLU A 142 -9.15 8.17 -3.89
N ILE A 143 -8.58 6.98 -3.61
CA ILE A 143 -8.68 5.80 -4.46
C ILE A 143 -9.95 5.03 -4.05
N PRO A 144 -11.00 5.00 -4.88
CA PRO A 144 -12.23 4.28 -4.57
C PRO A 144 -12.04 2.77 -4.74
N GLY A 145 -12.57 1.99 -3.79
CA GLY A 145 -12.61 0.53 -3.89
C GLY A 145 -11.23 -0.11 -3.90
N GLU A 146 -11.22 -1.45 -3.94
CA GLU A 146 -10.05 -2.36 -3.85
C GLU A 146 -8.71 -1.63 -4.08
N PRO A 147 -7.89 -1.50 -3.02
CA PRO A 147 -6.76 -0.58 -3.01
C PRO A 147 -5.91 -0.87 -4.24
N ALA A 148 -5.44 0.22 -4.84
CA ALA A 148 -4.51 0.23 -5.96
C ALA A 148 -3.53 -0.96 -5.93
N PRO A 149 -2.98 -1.38 -7.08
CA PRO A 149 -2.00 -2.48 -7.14
C PRO A 149 -0.81 -2.36 -6.15
N VAL A 150 -0.68 -1.24 -5.44
CA VAL A 150 0.13 -1.06 -4.23
C VAL A 150 0.14 -2.28 -3.31
N LEU A 151 -0.99 -2.89 -2.94
CA LEU A 151 -0.93 -4.02 -1.99
C LEU A 151 -0.14 -5.22 -2.53
N LYS A 152 -0.08 -5.40 -3.85
CA LYS A 152 0.75 -6.45 -4.49
C LYS A 152 2.24 -6.19 -4.30
N LEU A 153 2.63 -4.92 -4.31
CA LEU A 153 4.01 -4.49 -4.10
C LEU A 153 4.40 -4.45 -2.61
N CYS A 154 3.43 -4.63 -1.71
CA CYS A 154 3.60 -4.35 -0.28
C CYS A 154 3.12 -5.51 0.61
N PRO A 155 3.67 -6.73 0.45
CA PRO A 155 3.31 -7.88 1.28
C PRO A 155 3.85 -7.72 2.71
N TYR A 156 2.98 -7.21 3.61
CA TYR A 156 3.30 -6.97 5.02
C TYR A 156 2.29 -7.68 5.91
N PHE A 157 2.56 -8.97 6.19
CA PHE A 157 1.60 -9.90 6.76
C PHE A 157 1.77 -10.14 8.27
N LEU A 158 0.64 -10.35 8.93
CA LEU A 158 0.54 -10.87 10.29
C LEU A 158 -0.47 -12.02 10.32
N THR A 159 -0.08 -13.16 10.89
CA THR A 159 -0.96 -14.27 11.21
C THR A 159 -0.94 -14.51 12.72
N VAL A 160 -2.11 -14.62 13.33
CA VAL A 160 -2.26 -14.97 14.75
C VAL A 160 -3.32 -16.06 14.86
N SER A 161 -2.88 -17.30 15.04
CA SER A 161 -3.76 -18.46 15.23
C SER A 161 -4.01 -18.73 16.72
N GLY A 162 -5.09 -19.46 17.02
CA GLY A 162 -5.45 -19.84 18.39
C GLY A 162 -6.12 -18.74 19.22
N LEU A 163 -6.45 -17.60 18.60
CA LEU A 163 -7.34 -16.60 19.19
C LEU A 163 -8.75 -17.18 19.39
N ALA A 164 -9.43 -16.72 20.44
CA ALA A 164 -10.85 -16.98 20.61
C ALA A 164 -11.64 -16.33 19.46
N ALA A 165 -12.77 -16.93 19.08
CA ALA A 165 -13.63 -16.36 18.05
C ALA A 165 -14.12 -14.96 18.47
N GLY A 166 -13.99 -13.99 17.57
CA GLY A 166 -14.38 -12.60 17.84
C GLY A 166 -13.75 -11.59 16.89
N ASN A 167 -14.03 -10.32 17.15
CA ASN A 167 -13.39 -9.18 16.51
C ASN A 167 -12.20 -8.71 17.35
N TYR A 168 -11.16 -8.21 16.70
CA TYR A 168 -9.96 -7.70 17.35
C TYR A 168 -9.58 -6.34 16.79
N ASP A 169 -9.17 -5.44 17.69
CA ASP A 169 -8.44 -4.23 17.32
C ASP A 169 -6.97 -4.61 17.14
N VAL A 170 -6.43 -4.30 15.97
CA VAL A 170 -5.00 -4.43 15.65
C VAL A 170 -4.35 -3.08 15.93
N ALA A 171 -3.42 -3.02 16.87
CA ALA A 171 -2.79 -1.78 17.31
C ALA A 171 -1.25 -1.86 17.25
N ILE A 172 -0.64 -0.71 16.99
CA ILE A 172 0.81 -0.51 16.92
C ILE A 172 1.18 0.78 17.67
N GLU A 173 2.18 0.70 18.56
CA GLU A 173 2.59 1.80 19.44
C GLU A 173 1.42 2.46 20.17
N GLY A 174 0.47 1.64 20.64
CA GLY A 174 -0.73 2.06 21.35
C GLY A 174 -1.88 2.57 20.47
N ALA A 175 -1.62 2.90 19.19
CA ALA A 175 -2.62 3.39 18.25
C ALA A 175 -3.32 2.26 17.49
N VAL A 176 -4.64 2.29 17.39
CA VAL A 176 -5.42 1.30 16.62
C VAL A 176 -5.20 1.54 15.13
N LEU A 177 -4.66 0.53 14.44
CA LEU A 177 -4.45 0.51 13.00
C LEU A 177 -5.75 0.23 12.25
N GLY A 178 -6.56 -0.69 12.78
CA GLY A 178 -7.83 -1.12 12.22
C GLY A 178 -8.34 -2.36 12.94
N LYS A 179 -9.30 -3.06 12.33
CA LYS A 179 -9.95 -4.24 12.92
C LYS A 179 -9.81 -5.45 12.01
N ALA A 180 -9.77 -6.63 12.62
CA ALA A 180 -9.81 -7.92 11.95
C ALA A 180 -10.51 -8.95 12.85
N THR A 181 -11.14 -9.95 12.27
CA THR A 181 -11.68 -11.10 12.99
C THR A 181 -10.58 -12.08 13.37
N ALA A 182 -10.85 -12.93 14.37
CA ALA A 182 -9.98 -14.07 14.71
C ALA A 182 -9.72 -14.97 13.50
N GLU A 183 -10.72 -15.17 12.64
CA GLU A 183 -10.62 -15.98 11.44
C GLU A 183 -9.69 -15.34 10.41
N GLU A 184 -9.83 -14.04 10.14
CA GLU A 184 -8.94 -13.31 9.24
C GLU A 184 -7.50 -13.32 9.75
N LEU A 185 -7.30 -13.04 11.04
CA LEU A 185 -5.97 -13.11 11.68
C LEU A 185 -5.37 -14.51 11.63
N GLY A 186 -6.18 -15.56 11.82
CA GLY A 186 -5.72 -16.95 11.74
C GLY A 186 -5.31 -17.39 10.33
N LYS A 187 -5.89 -16.79 9.28
CA LYS A 187 -5.50 -17.00 7.88
C LYS A 187 -4.31 -16.13 7.45
N GLY A 188 -4.11 -15.02 8.14
CA GLY A 188 -3.10 -14.03 7.82
C GLY A 188 -3.70 -12.82 7.10
N VAL A 189 -3.41 -11.63 7.63
CA VAL A 189 -3.88 -10.34 7.10
C VAL A 189 -2.71 -9.51 6.59
N ASN A 190 -2.91 -8.77 5.51
CA ASN A 190 -1.97 -7.71 5.13
C ASN A 190 -2.27 -6.46 5.98
N LEU A 191 -1.33 -6.06 6.83
CA LEU A 191 -1.52 -4.93 7.74
C LEU A 191 -1.64 -3.59 6.99
N ASN A 192 -1.08 -3.49 5.76
CA ASN A 192 -1.30 -2.33 4.89
C ASN A 192 -2.76 -2.25 4.45
N GLU A 193 -3.42 -3.39 4.23
CA GLU A 193 -4.83 -3.43 3.87
C GLU A 193 -5.72 -3.01 5.05
N ILE A 194 -5.39 -3.46 6.26
CA ILE A 194 -6.08 -3.04 7.49
C ILE A 194 -5.98 -1.52 7.66
N TYR A 195 -4.78 -0.96 7.47
CA TYR A 195 -4.56 0.48 7.49
C TYR A 195 -5.43 1.21 6.47
N LEU A 196 -5.45 0.76 5.21
CA LEU A 196 -6.22 1.39 4.14
C LEU A 196 -7.73 1.33 4.39
N LYS A 197 -8.24 0.18 4.84
CA LYS A 197 -9.67 -0.02 5.15
C LYS A 197 -10.14 0.77 6.37
N SER A 198 -9.24 1.13 7.28
CA SER A 198 -9.59 1.92 8.46
C SER A 198 -10.19 3.29 8.12
N GLY A 199 -9.94 3.80 6.90
CA GLY A 199 -10.39 5.13 6.46
C GLY A 199 -9.80 6.28 7.28
N ALA A 200 -8.86 5.98 8.20
CA ALA A 200 -8.41 6.92 9.19
C ALA A 200 -7.40 7.89 8.58
N LYS A 201 -7.87 9.12 8.36
CA LYS A 201 -7.04 10.24 7.95
C LYS A 201 -6.03 10.53 9.06
N ARG A 202 -4.76 10.20 8.84
CA ARG A 202 -3.65 10.46 9.78
C ARG A 202 -3.75 9.68 11.09
N LEU A 203 -3.75 8.35 11.02
CA LEU A 203 -3.46 7.57 12.23
C LEU A 203 -2.07 7.97 12.76
N ASN A 204 -1.95 8.13 14.07
CA ASN A 204 -0.66 8.29 14.75
C ASN A 204 0.04 6.93 14.84
N VAL A 205 0.19 6.24 13.71
CA VAL A 205 0.94 5.00 13.57
C VAL A 205 2.33 5.32 13.05
N PRO A 206 3.34 4.54 13.41
CA PRO A 206 4.72 4.73 12.96
C PRO A 206 4.92 5.11 11.50
N TRP A 207 4.19 4.44 10.60
CA TRP A 207 4.35 4.60 9.15
C TRP A 207 3.90 5.96 8.64
N SER A 208 2.90 6.59 9.26
CA SER A 208 2.47 7.92 8.85
C SER A 208 3.55 8.97 9.12
N LYS A 209 4.31 8.80 10.20
CA LYS A 209 5.49 9.64 10.50
C LYS A 209 6.62 9.40 9.53
N LEU A 210 6.87 8.14 9.15
CA LEU A 210 7.84 7.81 8.10
C LEU A 210 7.48 8.50 6.79
N TRP A 211 6.20 8.47 6.40
CA TRP A 211 5.73 9.20 5.21
C TRP A 211 5.91 10.71 5.33
N ASP A 212 5.53 11.31 6.46
CA ASP A 212 5.74 12.75 6.67
C ASP A 212 7.23 13.11 6.61
N ALA A 213 8.11 12.20 7.05
CA ALA A 213 9.55 12.32 6.92
C ALA A 213 10.11 11.98 5.52
N CYS A 214 9.40 11.22 4.68
CA CYS A 214 9.76 11.16 3.27
C CYS A 214 9.33 12.45 2.56
N ARG A 215 8.11 12.92 2.84
CA ARG A 215 7.49 14.07 2.18
C ARG A 215 8.10 15.41 2.55
N GLY A 216 8.37 15.65 3.83
CA GLY A 216 8.95 16.90 4.33
C GLY A 216 10.36 17.17 3.81
N TYR A 217 11.01 16.14 3.26
CA TYR A 217 12.41 16.14 2.87
C TYR A 217 12.58 16.09 1.34
N THR A 218 11.57 15.68 0.58
CA THR A 218 11.58 15.68 -0.91
C THR A 218 11.43 17.06 -1.57
N MET A 219 11.30 18.14 -0.80
CA MET A 219 11.11 19.48 -1.39
C MET A 219 12.31 20.41 -1.22
N ASP A 220 13.00 20.47 -0.07
CA ASP A 220 14.06 21.50 0.15
C ASP A 220 15.10 21.19 1.27
N LYS A 221 15.25 19.95 1.76
CA LYS A 221 16.16 19.66 2.90
C LYS A 221 17.00 18.38 2.74
N ASP A 222 18.23 18.43 3.23
CA ASP A 222 19.15 17.28 3.26
C ASP A 222 18.55 16.11 4.06
N PHE A 223 18.68 14.90 3.52
CA PHE A 223 18.26 13.67 4.17
C PHE A 223 19.12 13.40 5.42
N VAL A 224 18.51 13.36 6.61
CA VAL A 224 19.19 13.02 7.88
C VAL A 224 18.74 11.62 8.32
N PRO A 225 19.53 10.55 8.07
CA PRO A 225 19.14 9.16 8.35
C PRO A 225 18.92 8.86 9.84
N ALA A 226 19.43 9.70 10.74
CA ALA A 226 19.43 9.47 12.19
C ALA A 226 18.06 9.67 12.85
N GLU A 227 17.16 10.45 12.26
CA GLU A 227 15.85 10.78 12.84
C GLU A 227 14.71 9.89 12.29
N ASN A 228 15.00 9.11 11.24
CA ASN A 228 14.03 8.26 10.57
C ASN A 228 14.15 6.81 11.02
N GLU A 229 13.07 6.05 10.87
CA GLU A 229 13.05 4.61 11.09
C GLU A 229 14.21 3.94 10.33
N GLN A 230 15.09 3.27 11.08
CA GLN A 230 16.18 2.51 10.48
C GLN A 230 15.73 1.06 10.38
N ILE A 231 15.59 0.58 9.14
CA ILE A 231 15.36 -0.82 8.81
C ILE A 231 16.28 -1.70 9.67
N GLY A 232 15.70 -2.71 10.33
CA GLY A 232 16.43 -3.62 11.20
C GLY A 232 16.90 -3.02 12.53
N LYS A 233 16.41 -1.84 12.93
CA LYS A 233 16.71 -1.25 14.25
C LYS A 233 15.48 -0.89 15.06
N SER A 234 14.40 -0.46 14.42
CA SER A 234 13.15 -0.14 15.11
C SER A 234 12.30 -1.39 15.35
N ALA A 235 12.07 -1.73 16.62
CA ALA A 235 11.17 -2.80 17.01
C ALA A 235 9.84 -2.23 17.50
N TRP A 236 8.80 -2.35 16.68
CA TRP A 236 7.46 -1.81 16.94
C TRP A 236 6.70 -2.66 17.94
N LYS A 237 6.04 -2.03 18.92
CA LYS A 237 5.14 -2.69 19.86
C LYS A 237 3.78 -2.89 19.22
N TRP A 238 3.36 -4.14 19.12
CA TRP A 238 2.09 -4.58 18.57
C TRP A 238 1.18 -5.11 19.66
N GLU A 239 -0.11 -4.85 19.52
CA GLU A 239 -1.15 -5.39 20.38
C GLU A 239 -2.35 -5.85 19.54
N ILE A 240 -2.84 -7.06 19.81
CA ILE A 240 -4.08 -7.59 19.25
C ILE A 240 -5.06 -7.70 20.41
N ARG A 241 -6.00 -6.75 20.46
CA ARG A 241 -6.89 -6.54 21.59
C ARG A 241 -8.28 -7.07 21.24
N PRO A 242 -8.95 -7.85 22.12
CA PRO A 242 -10.36 -8.19 21.91
C PRO A 242 -11.17 -6.91 21.69
N GLY A 243 -11.93 -6.87 20.59
CA GLY A 243 -12.81 -5.75 20.29
C GLY A 243 -13.94 -5.65 21.31
N LYS A 244 -14.33 -4.41 21.63
CA LYS A 244 -15.59 -4.15 22.35
C LYS A 244 -16.80 -4.46 21.50
#